data_AF-A0A4S9YDU3-F1
#
_entry.id   AF-A0A4S9YDU3-F1
#
_cell.length_a   1.000
_cell.length_b   1.000
_cell.length_c   1.000
_cell.angle_alpha   90.00
_cell.angle_beta   90.00
_cell.angle_gamma   90.00
#
_symmetry.space_group_name_H-M   'P 1'
#
loop_
_entity.id
_entity.type
_entity.pdbx_description
1 polymer ?
#
loop_
_entity_poly.entity_id
_entity_poly.type
_entity_poly.pdbx_seq_one_letter_code
_entity_poly.pdbx_strand_id
1 'polypeptide(L)'
;MALAHNGIIRGLNSIYLQAPNLPANDTVVARDFLIYCQCWSESMHHHHDAEEEIFFPEIENVTNVKGVMEQNVEQHRAFTPGFDKFYDYCKTCSPKDYDGAKLRSLVQDFAEALVKHLHDEIETLRALDKYDSKRVKQAYGRLEKSLMETDNYRIAPLVFGTADRKYEDGIHNFPAVPFFVPYIINYVFGMRYRGVWRFNPCTSWRDCRELAYA
;
A
#
# COMPACT_ATOMS: atom_id res chain seq x y z
N MET A 1 2.05 -8.61 -7.69
CA MET A 1 3.15 -8.12 -6.85
C MET A 1 3.70 -6.79 -7.31
N ALA A 2 4.49 -6.72 -8.39
CA ALA A 2 5.13 -5.46 -8.82
C ALA A 2 4.18 -4.24 -8.93
N LEU A 3 2.98 -4.42 -9.50
CA LEU A 3 2.00 -3.34 -9.61
C LEU A 3 1.41 -2.91 -8.25
N ALA A 4 1.24 -3.85 -7.30
CA ALA A 4 0.84 -3.54 -5.94
C ALA A 4 1.95 -2.77 -5.21
N HIS A 5 3.20 -3.24 -5.31
CA HIS A 5 4.37 -2.57 -4.74
C HIS A 5 4.56 -1.15 -5.29
N ASN A 6 4.34 -0.94 -6.58
CA ASN A 6 4.34 0.41 -7.16
C ASN A 6 3.26 1.29 -6.52
N GLY A 7 2.03 0.79 -6.32
CA GLY A 7 0.99 1.51 -5.60
C GLY A 7 1.37 1.85 -4.15
N ILE A 8 2.02 0.91 -3.46
CA ILE A 8 2.53 1.09 -2.09
C ILE A 8 3.55 2.24 -2.04
N ILE A 9 4.56 2.20 -2.92
CA ILE A 9 5.62 3.21 -3.02
C ILE A 9 5.03 4.57 -3.40
N ARG A 10 4.07 4.62 -4.35
CA ARG A 10 3.38 5.86 -4.72
C ARG A 10 2.58 6.45 -3.56
N GLY A 11 1.93 5.61 -2.76
CA GLY A 11 1.27 6.02 -1.51
C GLY A 11 2.25 6.61 -0.51
N LEU A 12 3.38 5.94 -0.28
CA LEU A 12 4.44 6.41 0.63
C LEU A 12 5.06 7.74 0.17
N ASN A 13 5.33 7.88 -1.13
CA ASN A 13 5.83 9.12 -1.72
C ASN A 13 4.82 10.27 -1.54
N SER A 14 3.53 10.00 -1.76
CA SER A 14 2.46 10.96 -1.51
C SER A 14 2.43 11.42 -0.04
N ILE A 15 2.63 10.51 0.92
CA ILE A 15 2.74 10.85 2.35
C ILE A 15 3.97 11.70 2.59
N TYR A 16 5.15 11.25 2.16
CA TYR A 16 6.43 11.89 2.42
C TYR A 16 6.49 13.33 1.90
N LEU A 17 5.99 13.56 0.68
CA LEU A 17 6.04 14.86 0.02
C LEU A 17 5.05 15.87 0.61
N GLN A 18 3.86 15.42 1.02
CA GLN A 18 2.80 16.34 1.49
C GLN A 18 2.89 16.64 2.98
N ALA A 19 3.50 15.76 3.78
CA ALA A 19 3.56 15.89 5.23
C ALA A 19 4.02 17.27 5.74
N PRO A 20 5.15 17.85 5.29
CA PRO A 20 5.64 19.12 5.84
C PRO A 20 4.87 20.36 5.35
N ASN A 21 3.95 20.20 4.41
CA ASN A 21 3.39 21.29 3.61
C ASN A 21 1.89 21.53 3.84
N LEU A 22 1.27 20.84 4.81
CA LEU A 22 -0.14 21.05 5.12
C LEU A 22 -0.37 22.49 5.63
N PRO A 23 -1.53 23.10 5.35
CA PRO A 23 -1.85 24.43 5.85
C PRO A 23 -1.78 24.50 7.37
N ALA A 24 -1.02 25.45 7.89
CA ALA A 24 -0.89 25.64 9.33
C ALA A 24 -2.25 25.93 9.98
N ASN A 25 -2.51 25.32 11.13
CA ASN A 25 -3.76 25.44 11.90
C ASN A 25 -5.03 24.88 11.22
N ASP A 26 -4.94 24.25 10.05
CA ASP A 26 -6.08 23.54 9.46
C ASP A 26 -6.21 22.12 10.03
N THR A 27 -6.88 22.04 11.18
CA THR A 27 -7.13 20.76 11.88
C THR A 27 -7.98 19.78 11.08
N VAL A 28 -8.76 20.23 10.10
CA VAL A 28 -9.56 19.34 9.24
C VAL A 28 -8.65 18.67 8.22
N VAL A 29 -7.77 19.43 7.57
CA VAL A 29 -6.77 18.89 6.63
C VAL A 29 -5.81 17.96 7.36
N ALA A 30 -5.31 18.34 8.53
CA ALA A 30 -4.43 17.49 9.34
C ALA A 30 -5.12 16.17 9.74
N ARG A 31 -6.38 16.22 10.18
CA ARG A 31 -7.18 15.02 10.48
C ARG A 31 -7.31 14.12 9.26
N ASP A 32 -7.70 14.69 8.13
CA ASP A 32 -7.88 13.93 6.89
C ASP A 32 -6.55 13.29 6.44
N PHE A 33 -5.41 13.96 6.66
CA PHE A 33 -4.08 13.43 6.35
C PHE A 33 -3.66 12.30 7.27
N LEU A 34 -3.90 12.43 8.57
CA LEU A 34 -3.65 11.34 9.54
C LEU A 34 -4.49 10.10 9.19
N ILE A 35 -5.76 10.29 8.81
CA ILE A 35 -6.60 9.17 8.32
C ILE A 35 -6.04 8.58 7.03
N TYR A 36 -5.53 9.40 6.10
CA TYR A 36 -4.91 8.90 4.86
C TYR A 36 -3.70 8.00 5.16
N CYS A 37 -2.84 8.44 6.09
CA CYS A 37 -1.69 7.67 6.54
C CYS A 37 -2.12 6.36 7.22
N GLN A 38 -3.18 6.38 8.03
CA GLN A 38 -3.75 5.16 8.63
C GLN A 38 -4.26 4.19 7.56
N CYS A 39 -5.02 4.65 6.57
CA CYS A 39 -5.49 3.79 5.47
C CYS A 39 -4.31 3.14 4.73
N TRP A 40 -3.23 3.89 4.49
CA TRP A 40 -2.02 3.35 3.87
C TRP A 40 -1.37 2.30 4.76
N SER A 41 -1.21 2.57 6.06
CA SER A 41 -0.66 1.60 7.02
C SER A 41 -1.50 0.33 7.12
N GLU A 42 -2.82 0.45 7.22
CA GLU A 42 -3.74 -0.70 7.28
C GLU A 42 -3.65 -1.55 6.01
N SER A 43 -3.54 -0.91 4.84
CA SER A 43 -3.32 -1.63 3.58
C SER A 43 -2.00 -2.38 3.56
N MET A 44 -0.95 -1.82 4.16
CA MET A 44 0.38 -2.43 4.22
C MET A 44 0.45 -3.60 5.20
N HIS A 45 -0.10 -3.45 6.42
CA HIS A 45 -0.22 -4.57 7.35
C HIS A 45 -1.01 -5.72 6.72
N HIS A 46 -2.19 -5.44 6.16
CA HIS A 46 -3.00 -6.47 5.49
C HIS A 46 -2.25 -7.17 4.34
N HIS A 47 -1.44 -6.42 3.58
CA HIS A 47 -0.64 -6.98 2.50
C HIS A 47 0.40 -7.99 2.98
N HIS A 48 1.24 -7.60 3.94
CA HIS A 48 2.32 -8.45 4.44
C HIS A 48 1.81 -9.58 5.34
N ASP A 49 0.76 -9.34 6.13
CA ASP A 49 0.13 -10.39 6.95
C ASP A 49 -0.43 -11.50 6.03
N ALA A 50 -1.14 -11.12 4.96
CA ALA A 50 -1.65 -12.09 3.98
C ALA A 50 -0.53 -12.84 3.24
N GLU A 51 0.64 -12.21 3.04
CA GLU A 51 1.80 -12.89 2.49
C GLU A 51 2.33 -13.96 3.44
N GLU A 52 2.59 -13.62 4.71
CA GLU A 52 3.13 -14.56 5.69
C GLU A 52 2.13 -15.66 6.07
N GLU A 53 0.84 -15.35 6.17
CA GLU A 53 -0.19 -16.31 6.57
C GLU A 53 -0.63 -17.24 5.43
N ILE A 54 -0.57 -16.77 4.17
CA ILE A 54 -1.16 -17.46 3.03
C ILE A 54 -0.13 -17.70 1.94
N PHE A 55 0.48 -16.64 1.40
CA PHE A 55 1.24 -16.76 0.16
C PHE A 55 2.59 -17.49 0.35
N PHE A 56 3.39 -17.12 1.34
CA PHE A 56 4.69 -17.71 1.59
C PHE A 56 4.61 -19.20 1.95
N PRO A 57 3.71 -19.65 2.84
CA PRO A 57 3.50 -21.09 3.07
C PRO A 57 3.09 -21.85 1.81
N GLU A 58 2.27 -21.24 0.95
CA GLU A 58 1.87 -21.85 -0.32
C GLU A 58 3.04 -21.97 -1.29
N ILE A 59 3.93 -20.98 -1.36
CA ILE A 59 5.17 -21.09 -2.15
C ILE A 59 6.08 -22.21 -1.62
N GLU A 60 6.23 -22.38 -0.31
CA GLU A 60 6.96 -23.53 0.25
C GLU A 60 6.33 -24.87 -0.19
N ASN A 61 5.00 -24.98 -0.16
CA ASN A 61 4.29 -26.18 -0.61
C ASN A 61 4.41 -26.44 -2.12
N VAL A 62 4.53 -25.39 -2.93
CA VAL A 62 4.72 -25.54 -4.38
C VAL A 62 6.15 -25.95 -4.72
N THR A 63 7.13 -25.35 -4.05
CA THR A 63 8.56 -25.59 -4.29
C THR A 63 9.07 -26.85 -3.61
N ASN A 64 8.39 -27.30 -2.54
CA ASN A 64 8.87 -28.30 -1.59
C ASN A 64 10.24 -27.93 -0.97
N VAL A 65 10.49 -26.61 -0.81
CA VAL A 65 11.69 -26.06 -0.19
C VAL A 65 11.27 -25.24 1.03
N LYS A 66 11.59 -25.76 2.21
CA LYS A 66 11.34 -25.06 3.48
C LYS A 66 12.23 -23.82 3.60
N GLY A 67 11.66 -22.70 4.03
CA GLY A 67 12.37 -21.44 4.21
C GLY A 67 12.71 -20.74 2.89
N VAL A 68 12.10 -21.13 1.77
CA VAL A 68 12.37 -20.47 0.46
C VAL A 68 11.98 -18.98 0.47
N MET A 69 11.07 -18.60 1.38
CA MET A 69 10.63 -17.22 1.58
C MET A 69 11.18 -16.56 2.86
N GLU A 70 12.08 -17.21 3.61
CA GLU A 70 12.57 -16.70 4.90
C GLU A 70 13.24 -15.31 4.77
N GLN A 71 13.92 -15.05 3.65
CA GLN A 71 14.49 -13.73 3.40
C GLN A 71 13.42 -12.62 3.39
N ASN A 72 12.25 -12.88 2.80
CA ASN A 72 11.17 -11.89 2.75
C ASN A 72 10.57 -11.67 4.15
N VAL A 73 10.42 -12.74 4.93
CA VAL A 73 9.98 -12.68 6.33
C VAL A 73 10.96 -11.88 7.20
N GLU A 74 12.26 -12.11 7.07
CA GLU A 74 13.29 -11.32 7.78
C GLU A 74 13.25 -9.85 7.37
N GLN A 75 12.94 -9.57 6.11
CA GLN A 75 12.80 -8.20 5.62
C GLN A 75 11.53 -7.52 6.15
N HIS A 76 10.43 -8.25 6.31
CA HIS A 76 9.25 -7.76 7.04
C HIS A 76 9.65 -7.34 8.46
N ARG A 77 10.28 -8.25 9.20
CA ARG A 77 10.78 -7.99 10.57
C ARG A 77 11.70 -6.77 10.65
N ALA A 78 12.48 -6.50 9.61
CA ALA A 78 13.41 -5.38 9.59
C ALA A 78 12.74 -4.00 9.56
N PHE A 79 11.64 -3.82 8.82
CA PHE A 79 10.95 -2.51 8.75
C PHE A 79 9.82 -2.37 9.78
N THR A 80 9.24 -3.48 10.26
CA THR A 80 8.07 -3.47 11.16
C THR A 80 8.22 -2.55 12.37
N PRO A 81 9.33 -2.53 13.12
CA PRO A 81 9.45 -1.66 14.31
C PRO A 81 9.35 -0.16 14.01
N GLY A 82 9.88 0.28 12.86
CA GLY A 82 9.78 1.69 12.44
C GLY A 82 8.40 2.01 11.88
N PHE A 83 7.85 1.06 11.11
CA PHE A 83 6.51 1.18 10.54
C PHE A 83 5.41 1.24 11.61
N ASP A 84 5.50 0.43 12.66
CA ASP A 84 4.54 0.45 13.76
C ASP A 84 4.56 1.78 14.53
N LYS A 85 5.74 2.38 14.74
CA LYS A 85 5.85 3.72 15.34
C LYS A 85 5.18 4.79 14.48
N PHE A 86 5.35 4.72 13.17
CA PHE A 86 4.66 5.60 12.22
C PHE A 86 3.15 5.43 12.32
N TYR A 87 2.67 4.19 12.29
CA TYR A 87 1.24 3.90 12.35
C TYR A 87 0.63 4.34 13.70
N ASP A 88 1.32 4.08 14.81
CA ASP A 88 0.89 4.51 16.15
C ASP A 88 0.82 6.04 16.26
N TYR A 89 1.79 6.77 15.71
CA TYR A 89 1.69 8.22 15.61
C TYR A 89 0.44 8.63 14.82
N CYS A 90 0.18 8.01 13.66
CA CYS A 90 -0.98 8.35 12.84
C CYS A 90 -2.31 8.09 13.55
N LYS A 91 -2.40 7.07 14.40
CA LYS A 91 -3.61 6.73 15.19
C LYS A 91 -3.81 7.65 16.40
N THR A 92 -2.73 8.02 17.07
CA THR A 92 -2.78 8.68 18.40
C THR A 92 -2.58 10.18 18.35
N CYS A 93 -1.95 10.70 17.29
CA CYS A 93 -1.74 12.14 17.10
C CYS A 93 -3.09 12.86 16.95
N SER A 94 -3.29 13.88 17.78
CA SER A 94 -4.39 14.83 17.62
C SER A 94 -4.12 15.72 16.40
N PRO A 95 -5.12 16.03 15.56
CA PRO A 95 -4.93 16.92 14.41
C PRO A 95 -4.37 18.32 14.76
N LYS A 96 -4.52 18.77 16.00
CA LYS A 96 -3.97 20.04 16.49
C LYS A 96 -2.46 19.98 16.74
N ASP A 97 -1.97 18.79 17.06
CA ASP A 97 -0.58 18.52 17.43
C ASP A 97 0.18 17.88 16.25
N TYR A 98 -0.41 17.93 15.05
CA TYR A 98 0.19 17.41 13.83
C TYR A 98 1.50 18.15 13.54
N ASP A 99 2.56 17.37 13.36
CA ASP A 99 3.88 17.86 12.97
C ASP A 99 4.34 17.09 11.73
N GLY A 100 4.36 17.79 10.60
CA GLY A 100 4.77 17.22 9.31
C GLY A 100 6.23 16.80 9.27
N ALA A 101 7.13 17.51 9.97
CA ALA A 101 8.54 17.15 10.05
C ALA A 101 8.72 15.87 10.88
N LYS A 102 7.97 15.74 11.98
CA LYS A 102 7.95 14.51 12.79
C LYS A 102 7.40 13.32 12.00
N LEU A 103 6.30 13.48 11.28
CA LEU A 103 5.75 12.39 10.46
C LEU A 103 6.74 11.97 9.37
N ARG A 104 7.38 12.93 8.70
CA ARG A 104 8.42 12.67 7.70
C ARG A 104 9.62 11.91 8.29
N SER A 105 10.07 12.25 9.50
CA SER A 105 11.16 11.51 10.16
C SER A 105 10.76 10.07 10.47
N LEU A 106 9.51 9.84 10.91
CA LEU A 106 9.00 8.49 11.16
C LEU A 106 8.98 7.64 9.88
N VAL A 107 8.69 8.24 8.72
CA VAL A 107 8.81 7.54 7.43
C VAL A 107 10.25 7.14 7.14
N GLN A 108 11.23 8.00 7.43
CA GLN A 108 12.65 7.72 7.20
C GLN A 108 13.15 6.54 8.03
N ASP A 109 12.55 6.27 9.19
CA ASP A 109 12.96 5.17 10.08
C ASP A 109 12.70 3.77 9.50
N PHE A 110 11.82 3.62 8.50
CA PHE A 110 11.48 2.31 7.91
C PHE A 110 11.50 2.26 6.39
N ALA A 111 11.45 3.42 5.69
CA ALA A 111 11.26 3.46 4.25
C ALA A 111 12.36 2.73 3.46
N GLU A 112 13.63 2.83 3.87
CA GLU A 112 14.72 2.14 3.17
C GLU A 112 14.58 0.62 3.24
N ALA A 113 14.34 0.08 4.43
CA ALA A 113 14.14 -1.36 4.63
C ALA A 113 12.89 -1.87 3.90
N LEU A 114 11.79 -1.12 3.94
CA LEU A 114 10.57 -1.43 3.20
C LEU A 114 10.82 -1.43 1.68
N VAL A 115 11.44 -0.38 1.14
CA VAL A 115 11.69 -0.29 -0.30
C VAL A 115 12.64 -1.41 -0.74
N LYS A 116 13.65 -1.75 0.07
CA LYS A 116 14.51 -2.90 -0.20
C LYS A 116 13.70 -4.19 -0.29
N HIS A 117 12.83 -4.44 0.68
CA HIS A 117 11.94 -5.60 0.69
C HIS A 117 11.11 -5.70 -0.59
N LEU A 118 10.40 -4.61 -0.94
CA LEU A 118 9.54 -4.57 -2.12
C LEU A 118 10.27 -4.83 -3.45
N HIS A 119 11.58 -4.60 -3.52
CA HIS A 119 12.41 -4.94 -4.68
C HIS A 119 12.92 -6.39 -4.64
N ASP A 120 13.50 -6.80 -3.51
CA ASP A 120 14.07 -8.13 -3.34
C ASP A 120 13.01 -9.25 -3.48
N GLU A 121 11.78 -8.98 -3.04
CA GLU A 121 10.69 -9.95 -3.13
C GLU A 121 10.36 -10.26 -4.60
N ILE A 122 10.41 -9.25 -5.49
CA ILE A 122 10.20 -9.47 -6.93
C ILE A 122 11.24 -10.41 -7.51
N GLU A 123 12.52 -10.26 -7.13
CA GLU A 123 13.57 -11.15 -7.61
C GLU A 123 13.42 -12.56 -7.02
N THR A 124 13.00 -12.69 -5.76
CA THR A 124 12.68 -13.98 -5.15
C THR A 124 11.56 -14.69 -5.91
N LEU A 125 10.48 -13.97 -6.24
CA LEU A 125 9.35 -14.52 -6.99
C LEU A 125 9.73 -14.85 -8.44
N ARG A 126 10.60 -14.08 -9.08
CA ARG A 126 11.12 -14.38 -10.42
C ARG A 126 11.95 -15.66 -10.44
N ALA A 127 12.72 -15.93 -9.39
CA ALA A 127 13.50 -17.17 -9.26
C ALA A 127 12.66 -18.44 -9.07
N LEU A 128 11.32 -18.29 -8.96
CA LEU A 128 10.39 -19.41 -8.94
C LEU A 128 10.06 -19.96 -10.34
N ASP A 129 10.59 -19.36 -11.42
CA ASP A 129 10.37 -19.75 -12.81
C ASP A 129 10.69 -21.22 -13.14
N LYS A 130 11.60 -21.83 -12.36
CA LYS A 130 11.96 -23.25 -12.42
C LYS A 130 10.92 -24.21 -11.82
N TYR A 131 9.91 -23.71 -11.11
CA TYR A 131 8.86 -24.53 -10.47
C TYR A 131 7.55 -24.52 -11.26
N ASP A 132 6.53 -25.21 -10.76
CA ASP A 132 5.21 -25.28 -11.40
C ASP A 132 4.51 -23.91 -11.40
N SER A 133 4.66 -23.20 -12.51
CA SER A 133 4.08 -21.86 -12.72
C SER A 133 2.56 -21.82 -12.58
N LYS A 134 1.84 -22.92 -12.85
CA LYS A 134 0.38 -22.98 -12.65
C LYS A 134 0.05 -22.97 -11.16
N ARG A 135 0.78 -23.76 -10.37
CA ARG A 135 0.58 -23.79 -8.91
C ARG A 135 1.02 -22.49 -8.24
N VAL A 136 2.13 -21.88 -8.67
CA VAL A 136 2.54 -20.54 -8.21
C VAL A 136 1.45 -19.51 -8.51
N LYS A 137 0.90 -19.50 -9.72
CA LYS A 137 -0.20 -18.60 -10.10
C LYS A 137 -1.46 -18.84 -9.26
N GLN A 138 -1.77 -20.09 -8.92
CA GLN A 138 -2.90 -20.40 -8.02
C GLN A 138 -2.67 -19.91 -6.60
N ALA A 139 -1.44 -20.03 -6.06
CA ALA A 139 -1.08 -19.47 -4.76
C ALA A 139 -1.24 -17.94 -4.75
N TYR A 140 -0.76 -17.27 -5.79
CA TYR A 140 -0.92 -15.82 -5.93
C TYR A 140 -2.40 -15.41 -6.05
N GLY A 141 -3.24 -16.19 -6.76
CA GLY A 141 -4.68 -15.94 -6.82
C GLY A 141 -5.39 -16.09 -5.46
N ARG A 142 -4.87 -16.93 -4.55
CA ARG A 142 -5.37 -17.02 -3.16
C ARG A 142 -5.01 -15.78 -2.36
N LEU A 143 -3.78 -15.28 -2.51
CA LEU A 143 -3.36 -14.00 -1.94
C LEU A 143 -4.26 -12.86 -2.41
N GLU A 144 -4.45 -12.70 -3.73
CA GLU A 144 -5.29 -11.63 -4.29
C GLU A 144 -6.71 -11.66 -3.73
N LYS A 145 -7.28 -12.86 -3.55
CA LYS A 145 -8.61 -13.00 -2.95
C LYS A 145 -8.63 -12.53 -1.50
N SER A 146 -7.64 -12.90 -0.68
CA SER A 146 -7.53 -12.45 0.71
C SER A 146 -7.32 -10.93 0.81
N LEU A 147 -6.55 -10.33 -0.11
CA LEU A 147 -6.36 -8.88 -0.17
C LEU A 147 -7.65 -8.10 -0.48
N MET A 148 -8.65 -8.75 -1.08
CA MET A 148 -9.98 -8.15 -1.31
C MET A 148 -10.90 -8.20 -0.07
N GLU A 149 -10.58 -9.01 0.94
CA GLU A 149 -11.33 -9.15 2.19
C GLU A 149 -10.91 -8.07 3.20
N THR A 150 -11.24 -6.81 2.90
CA THR A 150 -10.79 -5.64 3.69
C THR A 150 -11.89 -4.56 3.83
N ASP A 151 -11.63 -3.51 4.62
CA ASP A 151 -12.52 -2.34 4.69
C ASP A 151 -12.47 -1.54 3.39
N ASN A 152 -13.40 -1.85 2.49
CA ASN A 152 -13.51 -1.20 1.19
C ASN A 152 -13.77 0.31 1.26
N TYR A 153 -14.23 0.88 2.38
CA TYR A 153 -14.35 2.33 2.52
C TYR A 153 -13.00 3.02 2.71
N ARG A 154 -11.99 2.30 3.20
CA ARG A 154 -10.65 2.83 3.51
C ARG A 154 -9.62 2.39 2.47
N ILE A 155 -9.68 1.13 2.06
CA ILE A 155 -8.61 0.54 1.23
C ILE A 155 -8.89 0.71 -0.26
N ALA A 156 -10.13 0.54 -0.74
CA ALA A 156 -10.41 0.60 -2.17
C ALA A 156 -10.11 1.97 -2.81
N PRO A 157 -10.50 3.12 -2.22
CA PRO A 157 -10.15 4.43 -2.75
C PRO A 157 -8.64 4.74 -2.67
N LEU A 158 -7.94 4.18 -1.69
CA LEU A 158 -6.48 4.28 -1.58
C LEU A 158 -5.81 3.52 -2.73
N VAL A 159 -6.10 2.22 -2.88
CA VAL A 159 -5.49 1.36 -3.91
C VAL A 159 -5.74 1.92 -5.32
N PHE A 160 -6.95 2.41 -5.58
CA PHE A 160 -7.24 3.10 -6.85
C PHE A 160 -6.53 4.44 -6.97
N GLY A 161 -6.46 5.20 -5.88
CA GLY A 161 -5.79 6.48 -5.87
C GLY A 161 -4.26 6.41 -5.97
N THR A 162 -3.64 5.26 -5.73
CA THR A 162 -2.20 5.05 -5.88
C THR A 162 -1.81 4.31 -7.17
N ALA A 163 -2.76 3.65 -7.84
CA ALA A 163 -2.55 3.01 -9.14
C ALA A 163 -2.71 4.00 -10.30
N ASP A 164 -1.66 4.19 -11.10
CA ASP A 164 -1.71 4.99 -12.33
C ASP A 164 -2.11 4.13 -13.53
N ARG A 165 -3.24 4.46 -14.17
CA ARG A 165 -3.70 3.71 -15.36
C ARG A 165 -2.84 3.95 -16.60
N LYS A 166 -2.01 4.99 -16.63
CA LYS A 166 -1.11 5.31 -17.75
C LYS A 166 0.31 4.77 -17.56
N TYR A 167 0.60 4.14 -16.43
CA TYR A 167 1.90 3.53 -16.16
C TYR A 167 2.28 2.54 -17.27
N GLU A 168 3.51 2.65 -17.79
CA GLU A 168 4.00 1.91 -18.97
C GLU A 168 3.01 1.94 -20.14
N ASP A 169 2.62 3.14 -20.58
CA ASP A 169 1.67 3.38 -21.68
C ASP A 169 0.29 2.72 -21.48
N GLY A 170 -0.06 2.41 -20.22
CA GLY A 170 -1.34 1.81 -19.85
C GLY A 170 -1.51 0.35 -20.25
N ILE A 171 -0.41 -0.39 -20.44
CA ILE A 171 -0.46 -1.83 -20.74
C ILE A 171 -0.98 -2.66 -19.57
N HIS A 172 -0.98 -2.10 -18.35
CA HIS A 172 -1.30 -2.81 -17.12
C HIS A 172 -2.77 -2.69 -16.73
N ASN A 173 -3.41 -3.81 -16.45
CA ASN A 173 -4.75 -3.86 -15.87
C ASN A 173 -4.69 -4.05 -14.34
N PHE A 174 -4.37 -2.99 -13.58
CA PHE A 174 -4.29 -3.06 -12.12
C PHE A 174 -4.91 -1.85 -11.41
N PRO A 175 -5.80 -2.05 -10.41
CA PRO A 175 -6.37 -3.33 -10.00
C PRO A 175 -7.26 -3.95 -11.08
N ALA A 176 -7.20 -5.27 -11.24
CA ALA A 176 -8.01 -6.02 -12.18
C ALA A 176 -9.40 -6.27 -11.58
N VAL A 177 -10.33 -5.34 -11.80
CA VAL A 177 -11.71 -5.44 -11.29
C VAL A 177 -12.73 -5.24 -12.42
N PRO A 178 -13.98 -5.71 -12.27
CA PRO A 178 -15.03 -5.46 -13.24
C PRO A 178 -15.26 -3.96 -13.52
N PHE A 179 -15.67 -3.62 -14.74
CA PHE A 179 -15.78 -2.23 -15.23
C PHE A 179 -16.67 -1.31 -14.38
N PHE A 180 -17.63 -1.88 -13.62
CA PHE A 180 -18.53 -1.13 -12.76
C PHE A 180 -17.95 -0.85 -11.35
N VAL A 181 -16.90 -1.57 -10.92
CA VAL A 181 -16.30 -1.40 -9.60
C VAL A 181 -15.72 0.00 -9.38
N PRO A 182 -15.00 0.64 -10.34
CA PRO A 182 -14.54 2.01 -10.17
C PRO A 182 -15.68 3.01 -9.86
N TYR A 183 -16.89 2.76 -10.39
CA TYR A 183 -18.06 3.59 -10.08
C TYR A 183 -18.52 3.40 -8.63
N ILE A 184 -18.55 2.16 -8.13
CA ILE A 184 -18.86 1.88 -6.73
C ILE A 184 -17.82 2.53 -5.81
N ILE A 185 -16.53 2.42 -6.15
CA ILE A 185 -15.46 3.05 -5.38
C ILE A 185 -15.64 4.56 -5.35
N ASN A 186 -15.90 5.21 -6.49
CA ASN A 186 -16.05 6.65 -6.55
C ASN A 186 -17.32 7.17 -5.86
N TYR A 187 -18.46 6.54 -6.11
CA TYR A 187 -19.79 7.04 -5.71
C TYR A 187 -20.32 6.44 -4.41
N VAL A 188 -19.69 5.41 -3.84
CA VAL A 188 -20.13 4.80 -2.57
C VAL A 188 -18.99 4.85 -1.56
N PHE A 189 -17.90 4.12 -1.82
CA PHE A 189 -16.82 3.97 -0.84
C PHE A 189 -16.05 5.27 -0.60
N GLY A 190 -15.76 6.01 -1.69
CA GLY A 190 -15.04 7.27 -1.66
C GLY A 190 -15.78 8.40 -0.96
N MET A 191 -17.10 8.31 -0.80
CA MET A 191 -17.90 9.39 -0.21
C MET A 191 -17.63 9.58 1.28
N ARG A 192 -17.49 8.49 2.04
CA ARG A 192 -17.36 8.54 3.51
C ARG A 192 -16.12 9.31 3.96
N TYR A 193 -15.02 9.18 3.23
CA TYR A 193 -13.72 9.80 3.51
C TYR A 193 -13.29 10.74 2.38
N ARG A 194 -14.23 11.44 1.73
CA ARG A 194 -13.96 12.25 0.53
C ARG A 194 -12.78 13.22 0.69
N GLY A 195 -12.61 13.79 1.88
CA GLY A 195 -11.50 14.68 2.19
C GLY A 195 -10.14 13.99 2.21
N VAL A 196 -10.07 12.76 2.72
CA VAL A 196 -8.86 11.92 2.79
C VAL A 196 -8.32 11.64 1.39
N TRP A 197 -9.20 11.40 0.43
CA TRP A 197 -8.78 11.06 -0.94
C TRP A 197 -8.18 12.21 -1.73
N ARG A 198 -8.00 13.41 -1.14
CA ARG A 198 -7.25 14.52 -1.76
C ARG A 198 -5.73 14.30 -1.77
N PHE A 199 -5.23 13.40 -0.93
CA PHE A 199 -3.80 13.13 -0.82
C PHE A 199 -3.32 12.07 -1.82
N ASN A 200 -4.23 11.30 -2.44
CA ASN A 200 -3.89 10.32 -3.48
C ASN A 200 -3.12 10.98 -4.65
N PRO A 201 -2.10 10.30 -5.22
CA PRO A 201 -1.39 10.77 -6.42
C PRO A 201 -2.21 10.62 -7.71
N CYS A 202 -3.30 9.85 -7.69
CA CYS A 202 -4.25 9.71 -8.78
C CYS A 202 -5.67 10.08 -8.34
N THR A 203 -6.53 10.39 -9.31
CA THR A 203 -7.99 10.47 -9.11
C THR A 203 -8.58 9.08 -8.85
N SER A 204 -9.85 9.01 -8.46
CA SER A 204 -10.61 7.75 -8.36
C SER A 204 -10.69 6.98 -9.69
N TRP A 205 -10.42 7.64 -10.82
CA TRP A 205 -10.35 7.06 -12.15
C TRP A 205 -8.93 6.64 -12.54
N ARG A 206 -7.98 6.66 -11.60
CA ARG A 206 -6.56 6.31 -11.78
C ARG A 206 -5.79 7.24 -12.71
N ASP A 207 -6.33 8.42 -13.02
CA ASP A 207 -5.59 9.47 -13.72
C ASP A 207 -4.64 10.18 -12.75
N CYS A 208 -3.36 10.27 -13.10
CA CYS A 208 -2.40 11.07 -12.35
C CYS A 208 -2.88 12.51 -12.17
N ARG A 209 -2.57 13.09 -11.01
CA ARG A 209 -2.86 14.48 -10.68
C ARG A 209 -1.75 15.07 -9.82
N GLU A 210 -1.70 16.39 -9.78
CA GLU A 210 -0.88 17.14 -8.82
C GLU A 210 -1.29 16.76 -7.38
N LEU A 211 -0.29 16.61 -6.50
CA LEU A 211 -0.52 16.43 -5.08
C LEU A 211 -1.00 17.76 -4.49
N ALA A 212 -1.95 17.71 -3.56
CA ALA A 212 -2.59 18.92 -3.04
C ALA A 212 -1.63 19.83 -2.26
N TYR A 213 -0.55 19.26 -1.72
CA TYR A 213 0.41 19.94 -0.84
C TYR A 213 1.87 19.51 -1.09
N ALA A 214 2.28 19.16 -2.32
CA ALA A 214 3.68 18.80 -2.60
C ALA A 214 4.53 20.00 -3.02
#